data_AF-A0A0L8IH23-F1
#
_entry.id   AF-A0A0L8IH23-F1
#
_cell.length_a   1.000
_cell.length_b   1.000
_cell.length_c   1.000
_cell.angle_alpha   90.00
_cell.angle_beta   90.00
_cell.angle_gamma   90.00
#
_symmetry.space_group_name_H-M   'P 1'
#
loop_
_entity.id
_entity.type
_entity.pdbx_description
1 polymer ?
#
loop_
_entity_poly.entity_id
_entity_poly.type
_entity_poly.pdbx_seq_one_letter_code
_entity_poly.pdbx_strand_id
1 'polypeptide(L)' 'NHQEYYVDPVTGAHTQAIERSWLDSKTTVLKKMRGISSELFQLYLDQFCWKVLREDAADLFLTFLNSVRSVYR' A
#
# COMPACT_ATOMS: atom_id res chain seq x y z
N ASN A 1 -16.30 -23.28 2.49
CA ASN A 1 -15.66 -23.14 3.81
C ASN A 1 -14.58 -22.05 3.75
N HIS A 2 -15.00 -20.78 3.69
CA HIS A 2 -14.13 -19.57 3.64
C HIS A 2 -14.60 -18.49 4.64
N GLN A 3 -15.44 -18.88 5.62
CA GLN A 3 -16.14 -17.91 6.48
C GLN A 3 -15.45 -17.66 7.83
N GLU A 4 -14.51 -18.52 8.24
CA GLU A 4 -13.95 -18.46 9.61
C GLU A 4 -12.84 -17.42 9.81
N TYR A 5 -12.30 -16.82 8.74
CA TYR A 5 -11.22 -15.82 8.81
C TYR A 5 -11.41 -14.66 7.82
N TYR A 6 -12.66 -14.22 7.65
CA TYR A 6 -12.99 -13.09 6.76
C TYR A 6 -12.41 -11.75 7.28
N VAL A 7 -12.35 -11.63 8.61
CA VAL A 7 -11.79 -10.50 9.34
C VAL A 7 -10.87 -11.09 10.40
N ASP A 8 -9.62 -10.65 10.44
CA ASP A 8 -8.72 -11.03 11.52
C ASP A 8 -9.27 -10.45 12.85
N PRO A 9 -9.57 -11.28 13.87
CA PRO A 9 -10.17 -10.80 15.12
C PRO A 9 -9.23 -9.93 15.96
N VAL A 10 -7.91 -9.97 15.69
CA VAL A 10 -6.91 -9.20 16.45
C VAL A 10 -6.69 -7.81 15.83
N THR A 11 -6.56 -7.74 14.52
CA THR A 11 -6.25 -6.49 13.79
C THR A 11 -7.45 -5.88 13.07
N GLY A 12 -8.56 -6.61 12.95
CA GLY A 12 -9.72 -6.19 12.15
C GLY A 12 -9.48 -6.25 10.64
N ALA A 13 -8.34 -6.82 10.20
CA ALA A 13 -7.96 -6.79 8.80
C ALA A 13 -8.83 -7.75 7.96
N HIS A 14 -9.45 -7.22 6.92
CA HIS A 14 -10.21 -8.02 5.96
C HIS A 14 -9.27 -8.70 4.97
N THR A 15 -9.22 -10.03 4.98
CA THR A 15 -8.35 -10.82 4.10
C THR A 15 -8.55 -10.47 2.62
N GLN A 16 -9.79 -10.17 2.21
CA GLN A 16 -10.12 -9.70 0.85
C GLN A 16 -9.52 -8.35 0.49
N ALA A 17 -9.46 -7.41 1.44
CA ALA A 17 -8.86 -6.10 1.20
C ALA A 17 -7.35 -6.25 0.95
N ILE A 18 -6.68 -7.09 1.75
CA ILE A 18 -5.25 -7.41 1.57
C ILE A 18 -5.01 -8.06 0.20
N GLU A 19 -5.80 -9.07 -0.16
CA GLU A 19 -5.70 -9.74 -1.46
C GLU A 19 -5.91 -8.78 -2.63
N ARG A 20 -6.88 -7.86 -2.50
CA ARG A 20 -7.16 -6.85 -3.52
C ARG A 20 -6.02 -5.85 -3.67
N SER A 21 -5.53 -5.28 -2.57
CA SER A 21 -4.40 -4.35 -2.57
C SER A 21 -3.13 -4.98 -3.15
N TRP A 22 -2.88 -6.26 -2.85
CA TRP A 22 -1.77 -7.01 -3.44
C TRP A 22 -1.92 -7.21 -4.95
N LEU A 23 -3.13 -7.56 -5.42
CA LEU A 23 -3.41 -7.74 -6.84
C LEU A 23 -3.18 -6.44 -7.63
N ASP A 24 -3.61 -5.31 -7.09
CA ASP A 24 -3.47 -3.98 -7.71
C ASP A 24 -1.99 -3.55 -7.78
N SER A 25 -1.24 -3.78 -6.70
CA SER A 25 0.22 -3.56 -6.64
C SER A 25 0.95 -4.41 -7.67
N LYS A 26 0.68 -5.73 -7.66
CA LYS A 26 1.33 -6.71 -8.53
C LYS A 26 1.04 -6.42 -10.00
N THR A 27 -0.18 -6.02 -10.32
CA THR A 27 -0.57 -5.68 -11.70
C THR A 27 0.13 -4.41 -12.17
N THR A 28 0.18 -3.38 -11.33
CA THR A 28 0.82 -2.11 -11.69
C THR A 28 2.32 -2.29 -11.85
N VAL A 29 2.96 -2.92 -10.88
CA VAL A 29 4.42 -3.00 -10.83
C VAL A 29 4.96 -4.12 -11.72
N LEU A 30 4.49 -5.36 -11.59
CA LEU A 30 5.07 -6.50 -12.35
C LEU A 30 4.58 -6.61 -13.79
N LYS A 31 3.34 -6.19 -14.10
CA LYS A 31 2.81 -6.34 -15.46
C LYS A 31 3.06 -5.12 -16.35
N LYS A 32 2.99 -3.91 -15.79
CA LYS A 32 3.19 -2.67 -16.57
C LYS A 32 4.65 -2.19 -16.59
N MET A 33 5.43 -2.52 -15.56
CA MET A 33 6.82 -2.09 -15.44
C MET A 33 7.77 -3.29 -15.61
N ARG A 34 8.00 -3.67 -16.87
CA ARG A 34 8.88 -4.80 -17.20
C ARG A 34 10.35 -4.44 -16.96
N GLY A 35 11.14 -5.39 -16.45
CA GLY A 35 12.60 -5.24 -16.32
C GLY A 35 13.09 -4.39 -15.14
N ILE A 36 12.23 -4.11 -14.16
CA ILE A 36 12.62 -3.42 -12.93
C ILE A 36 13.51 -4.30 -12.04
N SER A 37 14.53 -3.69 -11.42
CA SER A 37 15.33 -4.36 -10.40
C SER A 37 14.51 -4.63 -9.14
N SER A 38 14.98 -5.56 -8.30
CA SER A 38 14.39 -5.84 -6.99
C SER A 38 14.35 -4.61 -6.08
N GLU A 39 15.37 -3.76 -6.13
CA GLU A 39 15.44 -2.50 -5.38
C GLU A 39 14.32 -1.54 -5.81
N LEU A 40 14.14 -1.39 -7.12
CA LEU A 40 13.11 -0.51 -7.66
C LEU A 40 11.71 -1.08 -7.40
N PHE A 41 11.57 -2.41 -7.42
CA PHE A 41 10.35 -3.10 -7.01
C PHE A 41 9.96 -2.75 -5.56
N GLN A 42 10.92 -2.80 -4.63
CA GLN A 42 10.68 -2.45 -3.22
C GLN A 42 10.25 -0.99 -3.08
N LEU A 43 10.91 -0.05 -3.77
CA LEU A 43 10.52 1.37 -3.74
C LEU A 43 9.08 1.59 -4.22
N TYR A 44 8.62 0.84 -5.23
CA TYR A 44 7.23 0.92 -5.69
C TYR A 44 6.25 0.34 -4.68
N LEU A 45 6.60 -0.75 -3.99
CA LEU A 45 5.76 -1.28 -2.89
C LEU A 45 5.66 -0.26 -1.76
N ASP A 46 6.77 0.36 -1.36
CA ASP A 46 6.78 1.36 -0.29
C ASP A 46 5.91 2.57 -0.67
N GLN A 47 6.00 3.05 -1.91
CA GLN A 47 5.15 4.12 -2.42
C GLN A 47 3.67 3.71 -2.45
N PHE A 48 3.36 2.48 -2.87
CA PHE A 48 2.00 1.98 -2.91
C PHE A 48 1.41 1.90 -1.50
N CYS A 49 2.12 1.29 -0.56
CA CYS A 49 1.75 1.23 0.85
C CYS A 49 1.52 2.63 1.42
N TRP A 50 2.42 3.58 1.14
CA TRP A 50 2.28 4.95 1.61
C TRP A 50 0.99 5.64 1.12
N LYS A 51 0.59 5.38 -0.13
CA LYS A 51 -0.65 5.90 -0.73
C LYS A 51 -1.89 5.23 -0.14
N VAL A 52 -1.89 3.90 0.00
CA VAL A 52 -3.02 3.16 0.59
C VAL A 52 -3.26 3.57 2.04
N LEU A 53 -2.20 3.77 2.81
CA LEU A 53 -2.29 4.26 4.20
C LEU A 53 -2.83 5.69 4.32
N ARG A 54 -2.99 6.41 3.20
CA ARG A 54 -3.43 7.80 3.12
C ARG A 54 -4.55 7.94 2.08
N GLU A 55 -5.32 6.88 1.86
CA GLU A 55 -6.43 6.90 0.89
C GLU A 55 -7.47 7.96 1.26
N ASP A 56 -7.59 8.30 2.55
CA ASP A 56 -8.46 9.33 3.10
C ASP A 56 -7.89 10.76 3.00
N ALA A 57 -6.62 10.91 2.59
CA ALA A 57 -5.99 12.22 2.48
C ALA A 57 -6.54 12.99 1.27
N ALA A 58 -7.15 14.15 1.53
CA ALA A 58 -7.65 15.05 0.49
C ALA A 58 -6.56 15.54 -0.48
N ASP A 59 -5.33 15.70 0.04
CA ASP A 59 -4.16 16.09 -0.75
C ASP A 59 -2.92 15.31 -0.28
N LEU A 60 -2.47 14.38 -1.12
CA LEU A 60 -1.29 13.57 -0.86
C LEU A 60 -0.01 14.39 -0.81
N PHE A 61 0.11 15.46 -1.60
CA PHE A 61 1.31 16.29 -1.61
C PHE A 61 1.45 17.08 -0.31
N LEU A 62 0.37 17.68 0.19
CA LEU A 62 0.37 18.34 1.50
C LEU A 62 0.63 17.35 2.63
N THR A 63 0.07 16.14 2.54
CA THR A 63 0.30 15.08 3.52
C THR A 63 1.76 14.63 3.54
N PHE A 64 2.41 14.56 2.37
CA PHE A 64 3.84 14.32 2.25
C PHE A 64 4.65 15.42 2.93
N LEU A 65 4.40 16.70 2.62
CA LEU A 65 5.12 17.83 3.24
C LEU A 65 4.97 17.86 4.75
N ASN A 66 3.77 17.56 5.27
CA ASN A 66 3.53 17.44 6.71
C ASN A 66 4.31 16.30 7.35
N SER A 67 4.41 15.15 6.67
CA SER A 67 5.19 13.99 7.13
C SER A 67 6.69 14.31 7.16
N VAL A 68 7.20 14.98 6.13
CA VAL A 68 8.60 15.46 6.10
C VAL A 68 8.85 16.42 7.25
N ARG A 69 7.97 17.41 7.45
CA ARG A 69 8.07 18.36 8.56
C ARG A 69 8.12 17.66 9.92
N SER A 70 7.37 16.58 10.13
CA SER A 70 7.40 15.87 11.43
C SER A 70 8.69 15.10 11.70
N VAL A 71 9.45 14.72 10.67
CA VAL A 71 10.72 13.99 10.83
C VAL A 71 11.86 14.92 11.22
N TYR A 72 11.84 16.16 10.73
CA TYR A 72 12.91 17.16 10.97
C TYR A 72 12.56 18.15 12.10
N ARG A 73 11.74 17.74 13.06
CA ARG A 73 11.40 18.54 14.26
C ARG A 73 12.30 18.22 15.43
#